data_AF-A0A2N2N915-F1
#
_entry.id   AF-A0A2N2N915-F1
#
_cell.length_a   1.000
_cell.length_b   1.000
_cell.length_c   1.000
_cell.angle_alpha   90.00
_cell.angle_beta   90.00
_cell.angle_gamma   90.00
#
_symmetry.space_group_name_H-M   'P 1'
#
loop_
_entity.id
_entity.type
_entity.pdbx_description
1 polymer ?
#
loop_
_entity_poly.entity_id
_entity_poly.type
_entity_poly.pdbx_seq_one_letter_code
_entity_poly.pdbx_strand_id
1 'polypeptide(L)'
;MFIDARSKKVILVSHCILNQNAKIDRCAHYPGAMREVTQVMLDAGLGFIQIPCPELLFLGLDRRVEKDKETTVESEDDRVGVLMNKTVPRVLCGKISYDLIYQIKQYQLNGFTVVGMLGINGSPTCGVETTWEDGKETDGSGIFIKIFKEECADQGVKIPIRGIKAQDPQAALDTLKELLNS
;
A
#
# COMPACT_ATOMS: atom_id res chain seq x y z
N MET A 1 20.45 -20.29 12.66
CA MET A 1 19.01 -20.49 12.32
C MET A 1 18.78 -19.92 10.92
N PHE A 2 17.99 -20.60 10.09
CA PHE A 2 17.80 -20.37 8.64
C PHE A 2 19.12 -20.39 7.83
N ILE A 3 19.54 -21.58 7.40
CA ILE A 3 20.78 -21.85 6.63
C ILE A 3 20.51 -22.37 5.21
N ASP A 4 19.27 -22.25 4.75
CA ASP A 4 18.82 -22.65 3.41
C ASP A 4 18.81 -21.45 2.45
N ALA A 5 18.21 -21.62 1.26
CA ALA A 5 18.29 -20.68 0.13
C ALA A 5 17.55 -19.34 0.32
N ARG A 6 16.90 -19.06 1.46
CA ARG A 6 16.20 -17.78 1.68
C ARG A 6 17.16 -16.59 1.58
N SER A 7 16.79 -15.58 0.81
CA SER A 7 17.52 -14.29 0.73
C SER A 7 17.51 -13.49 2.04
N LYS A 8 16.56 -13.80 2.93
CA LYS A 8 16.25 -13.08 4.16
C LYS A 8 15.86 -11.61 3.96
N LYS A 9 15.40 -11.24 2.75
CA LYS A 9 14.89 -9.90 2.44
C LYS A 9 13.39 -9.96 2.19
N VAL A 10 12.64 -9.05 2.80
CA VAL A 10 11.20 -8.91 2.60
C VAL A 10 10.79 -7.45 2.41
N ILE A 11 9.68 -7.22 1.72
CA ILE A 11 9.11 -5.89 1.49
C ILE A 11 7.60 -5.94 1.71
N LEU A 12 7.06 -4.87 2.31
CA LEU A 12 5.62 -4.68 2.41
C LEU A 12 5.11 -4.01 1.14
N VAL A 13 4.04 -4.52 0.54
CA VAL A 13 3.50 -3.98 -0.72
C VAL A 13 2.00 -3.78 -0.64
N SER A 14 1.52 -2.61 -1.06
CA SER A 14 0.08 -2.37 -1.20
C SER A 14 -0.56 -3.41 -2.11
N HIS A 15 -1.72 -3.92 -1.71
CA HIS A 15 -2.41 -5.01 -2.41
C HIS A 15 -2.48 -4.82 -3.93
N CYS A 16 -2.83 -3.61 -4.37
CA CYS A 16 -3.02 -3.30 -5.79
C CYS A 16 -1.72 -3.28 -6.61
N ILE A 17 -0.54 -3.23 -6.00
CA ILE A 17 0.73 -3.47 -6.73
C ILE A 17 0.76 -4.89 -7.29
N LEU A 18 0.28 -5.87 -6.52
CA LEU A 18 0.25 -7.28 -6.92
C LEU A 18 -1.09 -7.70 -7.53
N ASN A 19 -2.15 -6.89 -7.40
CA ASN A 19 -3.48 -7.22 -7.89
C ASN A 19 -4.32 -5.97 -8.23
N GLN A 20 -4.17 -5.43 -9.44
CA GLN A 20 -4.95 -4.29 -9.91
C GLN A 20 -6.46 -4.57 -10.02
N ASN A 21 -6.89 -5.84 -10.04
CA ASN A 21 -8.32 -6.18 -10.02
C ASN A 21 -9.02 -5.65 -8.76
N ALA A 22 -8.28 -5.35 -7.69
CA ALA A 22 -8.84 -4.79 -6.47
C ALA A 22 -9.02 -3.26 -6.50
N LYS A 23 -8.54 -2.56 -7.54
CA LYS A 23 -8.65 -1.10 -7.61
C LYS A 23 -10.10 -0.68 -7.88
N ILE A 24 -10.39 0.57 -7.52
CA ILE A 24 -11.61 1.24 -7.92
C ILE A 24 -11.72 1.26 -9.45
N ASP A 25 -12.95 1.28 -9.96
CA ASP A 25 -13.22 1.30 -11.39
C ASP A 25 -12.47 2.46 -12.08
N ARG A 26 -12.03 2.22 -13.33
CA ARG A 26 -11.22 3.13 -14.17
C ARG A 26 -9.83 3.50 -13.64
N CYS A 27 -9.38 2.95 -12.51
CA CYS A 27 -8.05 3.24 -11.94
C CYS A 27 -7.01 2.13 -12.14
N ALA A 28 -7.35 1.02 -12.81
CA ALA A 28 -6.43 -0.06 -13.10
C ALA A 28 -5.58 0.25 -14.35
N HIS A 29 -4.25 0.12 -14.23
CA HIS A 29 -3.33 0.29 -15.37
C HIS A 29 -2.70 -1.02 -15.84
N TYR A 30 -2.96 -2.13 -15.13
CA TYR A 30 -2.51 -3.46 -15.51
C TYR A 30 -3.67 -4.45 -15.38
N PRO A 31 -3.66 -5.55 -16.15
CA PRO A 31 -4.66 -6.62 -16.01
C PRO A 31 -4.53 -7.42 -14.70
N GLY A 32 -3.40 -7.29 -13.98
CA GLY A 32 -3.12 -8.05 -12.76
C GLY A 32 -2.11 -7.32 -11.89
N ALA A 33 -0.96 -7.93 -11.60
CA ALA A 33 0.14 -7.24 -10.93
C ALA A 33 0.78 -6.17 -11.83
N MET A 34 1.36 -5.14 -11.22
CA MET A 34 2.28 -4.20 -11.88
C MET A 34 3.54 -4.97 -12.27
N ARG A 35 3.63 -5.38 -13.53
CA ARG A 35 4.57 -6.42 -13.98
C ARG A 35 6.02 -6.03 -13.72
N GLU A 36 6.41 -4.82 -14.10
CA GLU A 36 7.79 -4.33 -14.08
C GLU A 36 8.30 -4.21 -12.64
N VAL A 37 7.50 -3.56 -11.78
CA VAL A 37 7.81 -3.42 -10.35
C VAL A 37 7.87 -4.79 -9.68
N THR A 38 6.90 -5.67 -9.96
CA THR A 38 6.87 -7.03 -9.40
C THR A 38 8.06 -7.85 -9.85
N GLN A 39 8.44 -7.78 -11.12
CA GLN A 39 9.59 -8.52 -11.66
C GLN A 39 10.89 -8.08 -11.00
N VAL A 40 11.12 -6.77 -10.84
CA VAL A 40 12.35 -6.27 -10.17
C VAL A 40 12.41 -6.72 -8.71
N MET A 41 11.28 -6.75 -7.99
CA MET A 41 11.27 -7.27 -6.62
C MET A 41 11.58 -8.78 -6.57
N LEU A 42 11.06 -9.56 -7.53
CA LEU A 42 11.37 -11.00 -7.66
C LEU A 42 12.85 -11.23 -7.97
N ASP A 43 13.40 -10.51 -8.93
CA ASP A 43 14.81 -10.62 -9.36
C ASP A 43 15.77 -10.20 -8.24
N ALA A 44 15.36 -9.25 -7.39
CA ALA A 44 16.07 -8.86 -6.17
C ALA A 44 15.96 -9.90 -5.03
N GLY A 45 15.21 -10.98 -5.23
CA GLY A 45 15.02 -12.06 -4.26
C GLY A 45 14.17 -11.66 -3.07
N LEU A 46 13.27 -10.68 -3.20
CA LEU A 46 12.42 -10.23 -2.09
C LEU A 46 11.25 -11.20 -1.85
N GLY A 47 10.98 -11.49 -0.58
CA GLY A 47 9.67 -12.01 -0.15
C GLY A 47 8.66 -10.88 0.03
N PHE A 48 7.37 -11.16 -0.24
CA PHE A 48 6.33 -10.14 -0.19
C PHE A 48 5.44 -10.30 1.05
N ILE A 49 5.30 -9.22 1.81
CA ILE A 49 4.24 -9.06 2.80
C ILE A 49 3.17 -8.20 2.12
N GLN A 50 2.13 -8.86 1.60
CA GLN A 50 1.05 -8.13 0.93
C GLN A 50 0.17 -7.43 1.98
N ILE A 51 0.10 -6.11 1.93
CA ILE A 51 -0.78 -5.30 2.78
C ILE A 51 -2.22 -5.55 2.31
N PRO A 52 -3.12 -6.10 3.15
CA PRO A 52 -4.52 -6.23 2.79
C PRO A 52 -5.13 -4.86 2.47
N CYS A 53 -5.87 -4.74 1.37
CA CYS A 53 -6.47 -3.47 0.96
C CYS A 53 -7.59 -3.07 1.92
N PRO A 54 -7.47 -1.98 2.71
CA PRO A 54 -8.49 -1.62 3.68
C PRO A 54 -9.82 -1.24 3.02
N GLU A 55 -9.75 -0.59 1.85
CA GLU A 55 -10.95 -0.24 1.07
C GLU A 55 -11.70 -1.47 0.57
N LEU A 56 -10.99 -2.49 0.06
CA LEU A 56 -11.62 -3.74 -0.37
C LEU A 56 -12.25 -4.47 0.83
N LEU A 57 -11.52 -4.56 1.94
CA LEU A 57 -11.99 -5.27 3.13
C LEU A 57 -13.19 -4.59 3.80
N PHE A 58 -13.31 -3.27 3.70
CA PHE A 58 -14.42 -2.54 4.31
C PHE A 58 -15.57 -2.26 3.33
N LEU A 59 -15.26 -1.76 2.14
CA LEU A 59 -16.24 -1.29 1.16
C LEU A 59 -16.60 -2.34 0.11
N GLY A 60 -15.85 -3.44 0.01
CA GLY A 60 -16.03 -4.43 -1.05
C GLY A 60 -15.41 -3.99 -2.37
N LEU A 61 -15.51 -4.86 -3.38
CA LEU A 61 -14.84 -4.65 -4.66
C LEU A 61 -15.38 -3.43 -5.41
N ASP A 62 -16.71 -3.28 -5.43
CA ASP A 62 -17.42 -2.17 -6.07
C ASP A 62 -17.36 -0.86 -5.26
N ARG A 63 -16.66 -0.87 -4.12
CA ARG A 63 -16.55 0.26 -3.18
C ARG A 63 -17.91 0.82 -2.74
N ARG A 64 -19.00 0.04 -2.83
CA ARG A 64 -20.38 0.51 -2.61
C ARG A 64 -20.76 1.69 -3.51
N VAL A 65 -20.29 1.70 -4.76
CA VAL A 65 -20.67 2.70 -5.76
C VAL A 65 -22.19 2.69 -6.00
N GLU A 66 -22.77 3.87 -6.24
CA GLU A 66 -24.16 4.01 -6.66
C GLU A 66 -24.28 3.58 -8.14
N LYS A 67 -24.76 2.36 -8.39
CA LYS A 67 -24.77 1.74 -9.74
C LYS A 67 -25.61 2.49 -10.78
N ASP A 68 -26.64 3.20 -10.34
CA ASP A 68 -27.58 3.91 -11.22
C ASP A 68 -27.16 5.37 -11.49
N LYS A 69 -25.99 5.79 -10.98
CA LYS A 69 -25.49 7.15 -11.10
C LYS A 69 -24.20 7.15 -11.91
N GLU A 70 -24.09 8.08 -12.87
CA GLU A 70 -22.81 8.35 -13.50
C GLU A 70 -21.87 8.98 -12.47
N THR A 71 -20.73 8.33 -12.24
CA THR A 71 -19.69 8.81 -11.34
C THR A 71 -18.41 9.09 -12.12
N THR A 72 -17.52 9.93 -11.58
CA THR A 72 -16.14 10.09 -12.06
C THR A 72 -15.17 9.46 -11.07
N VAL A 73 -13.91 9.25 -11.47
CA VAL A 73 -12.87 8.75 -10.57
C VAL A 73 -12.72 9.69 -9.38
N GLU A 74 -12.68 10.99 -9.63
CA GLU A 74 -12.55 12.05 -8.64
C GLU A 74 -13.65 11.99 -7.58
N SER A 75 -14.92 11.93 -8.03
CA SER A 75 -16.07 11.85 -7.13
C SER A 75 -16.07 10.57 -6.29
N GLU A 76 -15.57 9.47 -6.85
CA GLU A 76 -15.52 8.19 -6.15
C GLU A 76 -14.35 8.13 -5.16
N ASP A 77 -13.18 8.69 -5.49
CA ASP A 77 -12.07 8.80 -4.55
C ASP A 77 -12.40 9.73 -3.38
N ASP A 78 -13.12 10.85 -3.61
CA ASP A 78 -13.66 11.70 -2.54
C ASP A 78 -14.59 10.90 -1.61
N ARG A 79 -15.55 10.18 -2.22
CA ARG A 79 -16.53 9.37 -1.47
C ARG A 79 -15.84 8.28 -0.66
N VAL A 80 -14.88 7.56 -1.25
CA VAL A 80 -14.09 6.53 -0.56
C VAL A 80 -13.27 7.15 0.56
N GLY A 81 -12.64 8.32 0.34
CA GLY A 81 -11.90 9.05 1.36
C GLY A 81 -12.77 9.40 2.57
N VAL A 82 -13.96 9.94 2.35
CA VAL A 82 -14.93 10.24 3.42
C VAL A 82 -15.34 8.96 4.16
N LEU A 83 -15.64 7.87 3.43
CA LEU A 83 -16.05 6.62 4.04
C LEU A 83 -14.95 6.00 4.88
N MET A 84 -13.71 5.97 4.38
CA MET A 84 -12.56 5.34 5.06
C MET A 84 -12.08 6.15 6.28
N ASN A 85 -12.38 7.44 6.35
CA ASN A 85 -12.08 8.27 7.53
C ASN A 85 -13.09 8.10 8.69
N LYS A 86 -14.17 7.34 8.50
CA LYS A 86 -15.11 7.01 9.58
C LYS A 86 -14.46 6.10 10.64
N THR A 87 -15.03 6.08 11.84
CA THR A 87 -14.47 5.34 12.99
C THR A 87 -14.25 3.86 12.71
N VAL A 88 -15.23 3.16 12.12
CA VAL A 88 -15.16 1.71 11.87
C VAL A 88 -14.02 1.33 10.89
N PRO A 89 -13.89 1.94 9.70
CA PRO A 89 -12.77 1.65 8.80
C PRO A 89 -11.43 2.06 9.40
N ARG A 90 -11.34 3.13 10.20
CA ARG A 90 -10.10 3.47 10.92
C ARG A 90 -9.70 2.37 11.91
N VAL A 91 -10.64 1.77 12.61
CA VAL A 91 -10.37 0.61 13.49
C VAL A 91 -9.86 -0.59 12.68
N LEU A 92 -10.41 -0.85 11.48
CA LEU A 92 -9.89 -1.87 10.57
C LEU A 92 -8.45 -1.56 10.14
N CYS A 93 -8.16 -0.31 9.73
CA CYS A 93 -6.81 0.13 9.40
C CYS A 93 -5.83 -0.08 10.56
N GLY A 94 -6.25 0.22 11.79
CA GLY A 94 -5.45 -0.03 13.00
C GLY A 94 -5.13 -1.51 13.20
N LYS A 95 -6.11 -2.41 13.02
CA LYS A 95 -5.88 -3.86 13.10
C LYS A 95 -4.89 -4.34 12.05
N ILE A 96 -5.07 -3.93 10.79
CA ILE A 96 -4.14 -4.27 9.70
C ILE A 96 -2.73 -3.77 10.03
N SER A 97 -2.61 -2.53 10.52
CA SER A 97 -1.34 -1.93 10.91
C SER A 97 -0.65 -2.75 12.00
N TYR A 98 -1.37 -3.08 13.07
CA TYR A 98 -0.85 -3.86 14.19
C TYR A 98 -0.27 -5.22 13.74
N ASP A 99 -0.99 -5.95 12.89
CA ASP A 99 -0.55 -7.25 12.36
C ASP A 99 0.69 -7.13 11.47
N LEU A 100 0.81 -6.05 10.69
CA LEU A 100 1.99 -5.79 9.87
C LEU A 100 3.21 -5.43 10.72
N ILE A 101 3.03 -4.62 11.76
CA ILE A 101 4.10 -4.26 12.70
C ILE A 101 4.62 -5.49 13.44
N TYR A 102 3.72 -6.39 13.85
CA TYR A 102 4.11 -7.67 14.42
C TYR A 102 4.99 -8.47 13.45
N GLN A 103 4.59 -8.60 12.18
CA GLN A 103 5.38 -9.30 11.17
C GLN A 103 6.75 -8.65 10.94
N ILE A 104 6.81 -7.32 10.84
CA ILE A 104 8.07 -6.56 10.69
C ILE A 104 9.02 -6.90 11.82
N LYS A 105 8.54 -6.83 13.07
CA LYS A 105 9.33 -7.18 14.25
C LYS A 105 9.81 -8.62 14.18
N GLN A 106 8.94 -9.58 13.88
CA GLN A 106 9.34 -10.99 13.78
C GLN A 106 10.44 -11.22 12.74
N TYR A 107 10.37 -10.59 11.57
CA TYR A 107 11.43 -10.66 10.57
C TYR A 107 12.75 -10.09 11.11
N GLN A 108 12.72 -8.88 11.67
CA GLN A 108 13.92 -8.22 12.21
C GLN A 108 14.55 -9.02 13.36
N LEU A 109 13.74 -9.52 14.30
CA LEU A 109 14.19 -10.36 15.42
C LEU A 109 14.90 -11.64 14.95
N ASN A 110 14.55 -12.16 13.77
CA ASN A 110 15.09 -13.39 13.22
C ASN A 110 16.20 -13.16 12.17
N GLY A 111 16.75 -11.94 12.10
CA GLY A 111 17.87 -11.60 11.21
C GLY A 111 17.47 -11.47 9.74
N PHE A 112 16.20 -11.13 9.46
CA PHE A 112 15.75 -10.75 8.13
C PHE A 112 15.77 -9.23 8.00
N THR A 113 16.01 -8.76 6.78
CA THR A 113 15.91 -7.35 6.40
C THR A 113 14.51 -7.08 5.86
N VAL A 114 13.78 -6.20 6.54
CA VAL A 114 12.59 -5.57 5.97
C VAL A 114 13.04 -4.35 5.19
N VAL A 115 13.08 -4.46 3.86
CA VAL A 115 13.62 -3.43 2.96
C VAL A 115 12.81 -2.15 3.03
N GLY A 116 11.50 -2.25 3.25
CA GLY A 116 10.62 -1.10 3.35
C GLY A 116 9.18 -1.44 3.06
N MET A 117 8.42 -0.40 2.74
CA MET A 117 7.03 -0.48 2.33
C MET A 117 6.79 0.34 1.06
N LEU A 118 6.10 -0.28 0.10
CA LEU A 118 5.67 0.34 -1.16
C LEU A 118 4.15 0.59 -1.16
N GLY A 119 3.78 1.86 -1.12
CA GLY A 119 2.40 2.36 -1.16
C GLY A 119 1.96 2.85 -2.54
N ILE A 120 0.73 3.34 -2.65
CA ILE A 120 0.16 3.86 -3.92
C ILE A 120 -0.26 5.31 -3.73
N ASN A 121 0.53 6.22 -4.29
CA ASN A 121 0.29 7.65 -4.23
C ASN A 121 -0.98 8.07 -4.97
N GLY A 122 -1.63 9.10 -4.45
CA GLY A 122 -2.95 9.55 -4.90
C GLY A 122 -4.12 8.74 -4.35
N SER A 123 -3.89 7.65 -3.60
CA SER A 123 -4.98 6.95 -2.91
C SER A 123 -5.42 7.71 -1.64
N PRO A 124 -6.74 7.86 -1.38
CA PRO A 124 -7.23 8.43 -0.13
C PRO A 124 -6.89 7.56 1.10
N THR A 125 -6.60 6.27 0.90
CA THR A 125 -6.33 5.32 1.97
C THR A 125 -4.84 4.95 2.05
N CYS A 126 -4.24 4.55 0.93
CA CYS A 126 -2.89 3.98 0.86
C CYS A 126 -1.83 4.94 0.30
N GLY A 127 -2.16 6.22 0.10
CA GLY A 127 -1.24 7.27 -0.36
C GLY A 127 -0.12 7.56 0.64
N VAL A 128 1.13 7.62 0.19
CA VAL A 128 2.30 7.76 1.07
C VAL A 128 2.78 9.20 1.12
N GLU A 129 3.26 9.73 0.00
CA GLU A 129 3.68 11.13 -0.12
C GLU A 129 2.51 12.01 -0.57
N THR A 130 1.60 11.47 -1.38
CA THR A 130 0.39 12.17 -1.83
C THR A 130 -0.87 11.34 -1.61
N THR A 131 -1.99 12.03 -1.41
CA THR A 131 -3.31 11.43 -1.18
C THR A 131 -4.39 12.19 -1.98
N TRP A 132 -5.64 11.74 -1.91
CA TRP A 132 -6.78 12.37 -2.58
C TRP A 132 -7.67 13.06 -1.55
N GLU A 133 -7.94 14.35 -1.76
CA GLU A 133 -8.81 15.16 -0.89
C GLU A 133 -9.42 16.32 -1.68
N ASP A 134 -10.72 16.57 -1.48
CA ASP A 134 -11.48 17.68 -2.09
C ASP A 134 -11.30 17.79 -3.61
N GLY A 135 -11.47 16.66 -4.31
CA GLY A 135 -11.48 16.59 -5.77
C GLY A 135 -10.10 16.75 -6.42
N LYS A 136 -9.01 16.65 -5.67
CA LYS A 136 -7.65 16.71 -6.21
C LYS A 136 -6.66 15.88 -5.41
N GLU A 137 -5.55 15.57 -6.06
CA GLU A 137 -4.38 15.02 -5.39
C GLU A 137 -3.65 16.11 -4.59
N THR A 138 -3.31 15.82 -3.34
CA THR A 138 -2.64 16.74 -2.41
C THR A 138 -1.48 16.07 -1.69
N ASP A 139 -0.55 16.88 -1.18
CA ASP A 139 0.54 16.40 -0.35
C ASP A 139 0.01 15.85 0.98
N GLY A 140 0.47 14.65 1.35
CA GLY A 140 0.08 13.99 2.58
C GLY A 140 -0.16 12.50 2.42
N SER A 141 -0.43 11.86 3.55
CA SER A 141 -0.69 10.41 3.60
C SER A 141 -2.19 10.11 3.68
N GLY A 142 -2.59 9.03 3.01
CA GLY A 142 -3.91 8.43 3.17
C GLY A 142 -4.11 7.89 4.58
N ILE A 143 -5.37 7.64 4.96
CA ILE A 143 -5.72 7.35 6.36
C ILE A 143 -5.03 6.09 6.93
N PHE A 144 -4.86 5.04 6.12
CA PHE A 144 -4.14 3.84 6.57
C PHE A 144 -2.66 4.14 6.80
N ILE A 145 -2.03 4.90 5.90
CA ILE A 145 -0.60 5.21 5.99
C ILE A 145 -0.30 6.12 7.18
N LYS A 146 -1.20 7.07 7.50
CA LYS A 146 -1.13 7.87 8.73
C LYS A 146 -1.08 6.97 9.97
N ILE A 147 -2.06 6.08 10.11
CA ILE A 147 -2.15 5.12 11.22
C ILE A 147 -0.92 4.19 11.26
N PHE A 148 -0.46 3.71 10.11
CA PHE A 148 0.72 2.85 10.04
C PHE A 148 2.01 3.55 10.47
N LYS A 149 2.20 4.82 10.07
CA LYS A 149 3.35 5.64 10.49
C LYS A 149 3.32 5.93 11.99
N GLU A 150 2.14 6.25 12.53
CA GLU A 150 1.93 6.43 13.98
C GLU A 150 2.29 5.16 14.75
N GLU A 151 1.75 4.00 14.33
CA GLU A 151 2.03 2.71 14.97
C GLU A 151 3.52 2.34 14.87
N CYS A 152 4.18 2.60 13.73
CA CYS A 152 5.63 2.43 13.59
C CYS A 152 6.39 3.25 14.66
N ALA A 153 6.03 4.52 14.81
CA ALA A 153 6.66 5.42 15.77
C ALA A 153 6.46 4.94 17.22
N ASP A 154 5.22 4.62 17.59
CA ASP A 154 4.84 4.15 18.92
C ASP A 154 5.55 2.84 19.29
N GLN A 155 5.73 1.96 18.30
CA GLN A 155 6.33 0.64 18.49
C GLN A 155 7.84 0.59 18.21
N GLY A 156 8.47 1.74 17.91
CA GLY A 156 9.91 1.85 17.66
C GLY A 156 10.39 1.17 16.36
N VAL A 157 9.49 0.95 15.39
CA VAL A 157 9.79 0.36 14.09
C VAL A 157 10.25 1.44 13.13
N LYS A 158 11.40 1.23 12.49
CA LYS A 158 11.97 2.13 11.49
C LYS A 158 12.20 1.37 10.20
N ILE A 159 11.36 1.65 9.20
CA ILE A 159 11.51 1.16 7.83
C ILE A 159 11.22 2.32 6.86
N PRO A 160 11.84 2.37 5.68
CA PRO A 160 11.48 3.36 4.68
C PRO A 160 10.10 3.04 4.10
N ILE A 161 9.31 4.08 3.88
CA ILE A 161 7.94 4.00 3.34
C ILE A 161 7.89 4.94 2.14
N ARG A 162 7.62 4.39 0.96
CA ARG A 162 7.60 5.16 -0.30
C ARG A 162 6.35 4.84 -1.11
N GLY A 163 5.81 5.82 -1.81
CA GLY A 163 4.66 5.66 -2.68
C GLY A 163 5.06 5.68 -4.16
N ILE A 164 4.30 4.92 -4.96
CA ILE A 164 4.44 4.90 -6.43
C ILE A 164 3.09 5.12 -7.08
N LYS A 165 3.08 5.37 -8.40
CA LYS A 165 1.86 5.43 -9.20
C LYS A 165 1.89 4.34 -10.27
N ALA A 166 0.76 3.67 -10.46
CA ALA A 166 0.66 2.61 -11.47
C ALA A 166 0.77 3.14 -12.91
N GLN A 167 0.37 4.39 -13.15
CA GLN A 167 0.45 5.06 -14.45
C GLN A 167 1.86 5.53 -14.84
N ASP A 168 2.83 5.50 -13.92
CA ASP A 168 4.22 5.89 -14.18
C ASP A 168 5.17 4.75 -13.77
N PRO A 169 5.35 3.73 -14.62
CA PRO A 169 6.16 2.57 -14.29
C PRO A 169 7.63 2.91 -14.08
N GLN A 170 8.17 3.89 -14.82
CA GLN A 170 9.58 4.25 -14.73
C GLN A 170 9.89 4.92 -13.39
N ALA A 171 9.10 5.92 -12.99
CA ALA A 171 9.26 6.54 -11.67
C ALA A 171 9.04 5.53 -10.53
N ALA A 172 8.11 4.58 -10.71
CA ALA A 172 7.89 3.50 -9.75
C ALA A 172 9.12 2.58 -9.61
N LEU A 173 9.77 2.25 -10.71
CA LEU A 173 11.01 1.47 -10.71
C LEU A 173 12.15 2.21 -10.04
N ASP A 174 12.30 3.51 -10.28
CA ASP A 174 13.38 4.30 -9.70
C ASP A 174 13.19 4.45 -8.18
N THR A 175 11.95 4.66 -7.72
CA THR A 175 11.58 4.61 -6.30
C THR A 175 11.91 3.26 -5.66
N LEU A 176 11.62 2.16 -6.35
CA LEU A 176 11.94 0.82 -5.85
C LEU A 176 13.46 0.59 -5.78
N LYS A 177 14.24 1.04 -6.76
CA LYS A 177 15.71 0.93 -6.74
C LYS A 177 16.31 1.71 -5.57
N GLU A 178 15.78 2.90 -5.27
CA GLU A 178 16.19 3.67 -4.09
C GLU A 178 15.97 2.86 -2.80
N LEU A 179 14.79 2.26 -2.63
CA LEU A 179 14.49 1.38 -1.49
C LEU A 179 15.45 0.18 -1.40
N LEU A 180 15.78 -0.45 -2.53
CA LEU A 180 16.68 -1.61 -2.57
C LEU A 180 18.13 -1.25 -2.20
N ASN A 181 18.52 0.01 -2.36
CA ASN A 181 19.87 0.52 -2.08
C ASN A 181 19.97 1.26 -0.73
N SER A 182 18.90 1.28 0.05
CA SER A 182 18.80 1.96 1.35
C SER A 182 19.39 1.16 2.51
#